data_AF-A0A1Z8M8W0-F1
#
_entry.id   AF-A0A1Z8M8W0-F1
#
_cell.length_a   1.000
_cell.length_b   1.000
_cell.length_c   1.000
_cell.angle_alpha   90.00
_cell.angle_beta   90.00
_cell.angle_gamma   90.00
#
_symmetry.space_group_name_H-M   'P 1'
#
loop_
_entity.id
_entity.type
_entity.pdbx_description
1 polymer ?
#
loop_
_entity_poly.entity_id
_entity_poly.type
_entity_poly.pdbx_seq_one_letter_code
_entity_poly.pdbx_strand_id
1 'polypeptide(L)'
;MVPLRVGFVFVGGIVLLCFARLGIAARYDVRPNATLTRQEVLVDPDLCRPAAAYRFDDSVPVVITTGRDQQPGIAEHDDNKNELVDDRYETGSLGSDDLCLGPVNGNPLLDHMYRQRLDDPSSMVLSHGQFVPIHADESPNPPAERYLTKPYGWLIVNESLSH
;
A
#
# COMPACT_ATOMS: atom_id res chain seq x y z
N MET A 1 -40.65 -13.45 -37.76
CA MET A 1 -40.83 -13.01 -36.36
C MET A 1 -39.89 -13.82 -35.48
N VAL A 2 -38.82 -13.20 -34.96
CA VAL A 2 -37.85 -13.85 -34.06
C VAL A 2 -38.18 -13.39 -32.64
N PRO A 3 -38.47 -14.28 -31.67
CA PRO A 3 -38.60 -13.83 -30.29
C PRO A 3 -37.22 -13.72 -29.66
N LEU A 4 -36.94 -12.49 -29.27
CA LEU A 4 -35.89 -11.98 -28.40
C LEU A 4 -35.78 -12.83 -27.10
N ARG A 5 -34.65 -13.52 -26.91
CA ARG A 5 -34.25 -14.10 -25.62
C ARG A 5 -32.82 -13.68 -25.29
N VAL A 6 -32.63 -12.39 -25.07
CA VAL A 6 -31.40 -11.83 -24.47
C VAL A 6 -31.88 -10.84 -23.42
N GLY A 7 -31.89 -11.25 -22.15
CA GLY A 7 -32.37 -10.35 -21.10
C GLY A 7 -32.35 -10.87 -19.66
N PHE A 8 -32.07 -12.14 -19.41
CA PHE A 8 -32.15 -12.71 -18.05
C PHE A 8 -30.84 -13.17 -17.42
N VAL A 9 -29.70 -13.11 -18.14
CA VAL A 9 -28.42 -13.62 -17.60
C VAL A 9 -27.59 -12.54 -16.87
N PHE A 10 -27.76 -11.26 -17.21
CA PHE A 10 -26.93 -10.20 -16.63
C PHE A 10 -27.35 -9.76 -15.22
N VAL A 11 -28.64 -9.82 -14.88
CA VAL A 11 -29.12 -9.39 -13.56
C VAL A 11 -28.75 -10.41 -12.48
N GLY A 12 -28.84 -11.70 -12.77
CA GLY A 12 -28.45 -12.76 -11.83
C GLY A 12 -26.96 -12.73 -11.46
N GLY A 13 -26.08 -12.49 -12.44
CA GLY A 13 -24.63 -12.41 -12.21
C GLY A 13 -24.21 -11.19 -11.38
N ILE A 14 -24.82 -10.02 -11.64
CA ILE A 14 -24.54 -8.79 -10.89
C ILE A 14 -25.08 -8.87 -9.46
N VAL A 15 -26.29 -9.42 -9.27
CA VAL A 15 -26.86 -9.62 -7.94
C VAL A 15 -26.05 -10.62 -7.12
N LEU A 16 -25.55 -11.71 -7.73
CA LEU A 16 -24.67 -12.66 -7.05
C LEU A 16 -23.31 -12.04 -6.67
N LEU A 17 -22.74 -11.17 -7.52
CA LEU A 17 -21.51 -10.43 -7.22
C LEU A 17 -21.71 -9.40 -6.11
N CYS A 18 -22.85 -8.71 -6.09
CA CYS A 18 -23.21 -7.78 -5.03
C CYS A 18 -23.42 -8.51 -3.70
N PHE A 19 -24.12 -9.65 -3.67
CA PHE A 19 -24.28 -10.44 -2.44
C PHE A 19 -22.99 -11.14 -1.99
N ALA A 20 -22.10 -11.54 -2.91
CA ALA A 20 -20.78 -12.05 -2.54
C ALA A 20 -19.90 -10.93 -1.91
N ARG A 21 -19.93 -9.71 -2.44
CA ARG A 21 -19.22 -8.56 -1.85
C ARG A 21 -19.84 -8.06 -0.56
N LEU A 22 -21.18 -8.06 -0.44
CA LEU A 22 -21.86 -7.75 0.82
C LEU A 22 -21.66 -8.85 1.88
N GLY A 23 -21.56 -10.12 1.49
CA GLY A 23 -21.29 -11.22 2.40
C GLY A 23 -19.86 -11.22 2.96
N ILE A 24 -18.88 -10.71 2.21
CA ILE A 24 -17.51 -10.49 2.68
C ILE A 24 -17.46 -9.27 3.61
N ALA A 25 -18.14 -8.18 3.26
CA ALA A 25 -18.19 -6.98 4.10
C ALA A 25 -18.98 -7.17 5.41
N ALA A 26 -20.00 -8.04 5.42
CA ALA A 26 -20.85 -8.28 6.60
C ALA A 26 -20.24 -9.26 7.62
N ARG A 27 -19.21 -10.03 7.25
CA ARG A 27 -18.60 -11.01 8.17
C ARG A 27 -17.53 -10.42 9.09
N TYR A 28 -17.05 -9.22 8.78
CA TYR A 28 -16.03 -8.55 9.55
C TYR A 28 -16.42 -7.07 9.72
N ASP A 29 -17.18 -6.79 10.78
CA ASP A 29 -17.28 -5.44 11.37
C ASP A 29 -15.92 -5.11 12.02
N VAL A 30 -14.83 -5.12 11.24
CA VAL A 30 -13.62 -4.40 11.64
C VAL A 30 -13.97 -2.95 11.44
N ARG A 31 -14.65 -2.38 12.43
CA ARG A 31 -14.80 -0.94 12.53
C ARG A 31 -13.39 -0.36 12.34
N PRO A 32 -13.24 0.79 11.65
CA PRO A 32 -11.94 1.47 11.56
C PRO A 32 -11.27 1.71 12.93
N ASN A 33 -12.04 1.56 14.01
CA ASN A 33 -11.65 1.76 15.41
C ASN A 33 -11.75 0.49 16.27
N ALA A 34 -12.09 -0.69 15.71
CA ALA A 34 -12.08 -1.94 16.46
C ALA A 34 -10.62 -2.34 16.69
N THR A 35 -10.16 -2.21 17.92
CA THR A 35 -8.77 -2.52 18.26
C THR A 35 -8.62 -4.03 18.36
N LEU A 36 -8.05 -4.64 17.31
CA LEU A 36 -7.69 -6.05 17.33
C LEU A 36 -6.51 -6.23 18.30
N THR A 37 -6.57 -7.30 19.09
CA THR A 37 -5.42 -7.75 19.87
C THR A 37 -4.43 -8.45 18.95
N ARG A 38 -3.16 -8.44 19.35
CA ARG A 38 -2.11 -9.20 18.66
C ARG A 38 -2.47 -10.68 18.52
N GLN A 39 -3.05 -11.28 19.55
CA GLN A 39 -3.42 -12.69 19.53
C GLN A 39 -4.49 -12.97 18.48
N GLU A 40 -5.52 -12.13 18.37
CA GLU A 40 -6.57 -12.25 17.35
C GLU A 40 -5.99 -12.18 15.93
N VAL A 41 -5.07 -11.25 15.67
CA VAL A 41 -4.40 -11.15 14.35
C VAL A 41 -3.56 -12.38 14.04
N LEU A 42 -2.93 -13.01 15.03
CA LEU A 42 -2.03 -14.17 14.83
C LEU A 42 -2.78 -15.52 14.72
N VAL A 43 -3.97 -15.65 15.30
CA VAL A 43 -4.69 -16.93 15.39
C VAL A 43 -5.88 -17.04 14.45
N ASP A 44 -6.44 -15.93 13.97
CA ASP A 44 -7.57 -15.96 13.05
C ASP A 44 -7.08 -16.40 11.65
N PRO A 45 -7.50 -17.55 11.13
CA PRO A 45 -7.02 -18.08 9.85
C PRO A 45 -7.48 -17.25 8.63
N ASP A 46 -8.55 -16.46 8.75
CA ASP A 46 -9.04 -15.57 7.70
C ASP A 46 -8.27 -14.23 7.68
N LEU A 47 -7.77 -13.79 8.84
CA LEU A 47 -6.84 -12.65 8.97
C LEU A 47 -5.38 -13.06 8.76
N CYS A 48 -5.04 -14.30 9.09
CA CYS A 48 -3.70 -14.79 9.30
C CYS A 48 -3.38 -15.97 8.37
N ARG A 49 -2.95 -15.62 7.16
CA ARG A 49 -1.60 -16.00 6.67
C ARG A 49 -1.37 -15.49 5.25
N PRO A 50 -0.21 -14.86 4.98
CA PRO A 50 0.78 -14.32 5.93
C PRO A 50 0.45 -12.86 6.26
N ALA A 51 0.16 -12.55 7.53
CA ALA A 51 0.20 -11.17 8.03
C ALA A 51 1.67 -10.85 8.36
N ALA A 52 2.29 -9.96 7.59
CA ALA A 52 3.66 -9.55 7.85
C ALA A 52 3.68 -8.52 8.99
N ALA A 53 4.60 -8.67 9.95
CA ALA A 53 4.77 -7.78 11.08
C ALA A 53 5.68 -6.59 10.72
N TYR A 54 5.37 -5.40 11.24
CA TYR A 54 6.12 -4.17 10.97
C TYR A 54 6.33 -3.34 12.23
N ARG A 55 7.48 -2.66 12.29
CA ARG A 55 7.83 -1.66 13.31
C ARG A 55 8.12 -0.32 12.65
N PHE A 56 7.93 0.78 13.36
CA PHE A 56 8.35 2.08 12.86
C PHE A 56 9.87 2.22 13.01
N ASP A 57 10.51 2.75 11.96
CA ASP A 57 11.92 3.10 11.96
C ASP A 57 12.06 4.53 11.44
N ASP A 58 12.48 5.43 12.33
CA ASP A 58 12.62 6.87 12.08
C ASP A 58 13.84 7.23 11.21
N SER A 59 14.75 6.28 11.02
CA SER A 59 15.95 6.45 10.19
C SER A 59 15.74 6.11 8.73
N VAL A 60 14.62 5.47 8.39
CA VAL A 60 14.38 4.95 7.04
C VAL A 60 13.86 6.06 6.12
N PRO A 61 14.53 6.34 4.98
CA PRO A 61 14.13 7.40 4.09
C PRO A 61 12.92 7.01 3.23
N VAL A 62 12.07 8.00 2.96
CA VAL A 62 11.08 7.97 1.88
C VAL A 62 11.65 8.81 0.75
N VAL A 63 11.71 8.23 -0.44
CA VAL A 63 12.32 8.89 -1.61
C VAL A 63 11.26 9.21 -2.65
N ILE A 64 11.42 10.36 -3.30
CA ILE A 64 10.69 10.71 -4.50
C ILE A 64 11.64 10.67 -5.69
N THR A 65 11.18 10.16 -6.82
CA THR A 65 12.03 9.91 -7.98
C THR A 65 11.23 9.91 -9.28
N THR A 66 11.94 9.99 -10.40
CA THR A 66 11.32 10.00 -11.74
C THR A 66 10.57 8.72 -12.05
N GLY A 67 9.45 8.89 -12.76
CA GLY A 67 8.55 7.81 -13.13
C GLY A 67 9.02 6.98 -14.30
N ARG A 68 8.11 6.68 -15.22
CA ARG A 68 8.33 5.79 -16.35
C ARG A 68 9.14 6.48 -17.45
N ASP A 69 8.86 7.76 -17.69
CA ASP A 69 9.55 8.57 -18.71
C ASP A 69 10.99 8.95 -18.32
N GLN A 70 11.36 8.75 -17.04
CA GLN A 70 12.65 9.11 -16.45
C GLN A 70 12.92 10.62 -16.39
N GLN A 71 11.92 11.46 -16.61
CA GLN A 71 12.01 12.91 -16.49
C GLN A 71 11.40 13.38 -15.17
N PRO A 72 11.89 14.49 -14.57
CA PRO A 72 11.20 15.14 -13.46
C PRO A 72 9.85 15.69 -13.89
N GLY A 73 8.81 15.48 -13.09
CA GLY A 73 7.54 16.13 -13.34
C GLY A 73 6.81 15.56 -14.56
N ILE A 74 6.15 16.42 -15.33
CA ILE A 74 5.55 16.07 -16.60
C ILE A 74 6.58 16.32 -17.70
N ALA A 75 7.01 15.27 -18.39
CA ALA A 75 7.99 15.39 -19.46
C ALA A 75 7.68 16.52 -20.46
N GLU A 76 8.71 17.31 -20.77
CA GLU A 76 8.68 18.46 -21.67
C GLU A 76 7.77 19.63 -21.18
N HIS A 77 7.37 19.62 -19.91
CA HIS A 77 6.60 20.68 -19.27
C HIS A 77 7.43 21.43 -18.23
N ASP A 78 7.14 22.73 -18.09
CA ASP A 78 7.63 23.55 -16.98
C ASP A 78 6.52 23.60 -15.90
N ASP A 79 6.52 22.61 -15.01
CA ASP A 79 5.49 22.39 -14.01
C ASP A 79 5.46 23.47 -12.93
N ASN A 80 6.63 23.99 -12.59
CA ASN A 80 6.79 24.96 -11.51
C ASN A 80 6.84 26.43 -12.01
N LYS A 81 6.80 26.63 -13.33
CA LYS A 81 6.80 27.92 -14.04
C LYS A 81 8.05 28.75 -13.80
N ASN A 82 9.21 28.11 -13.77
CA ASN A 82 10.51 28.74 -13.58
C ASN A 82 11.31 28.96 -14.88
N GLU A 83 10.69 28.71 -16.03
CA GLU A 83 11.27 28.79 -17.38
C GLU A 83 12.30 27.68 -17.69
N LEU A 84 12.46 26.70 -16.81
CA LEU A 84 13.25 25.49 -17.00
C LEU A 84 12.31 24.31 -17.16
N VAL A 85 12.57 23.48 -18.17
CA VAL A 85 11.79 22.27 -18.46
C VAL A 85 12.54 21.05 -17.94
N ASP A 86 11.82 20.09 -17.37
CA ASP A 86 12.34 18.86 -16.79
C ASP A 86 13.40 19.15 -15.69
N ASP A 87 13.17 20.22 -14.92
CA ASP A 87 14.06 20.60 -13.82
C ASP A 87 13.84 19.66 -12.63
N ARG A 88 14.91 19.34 -11.90
CA ARG A 88 14.84 18.39 -10.76
C ARG A 88 13.82 18.82 -9.70
N TYR A 89 13.58 20.12 -9.56
CA TYR A 89 12.60 20.66 -8.62
C TYR A 89 11.14 20.44 -9.06
N GLU A 90 10.91 19.89 -10.24
CA GLU A 90 9.60 19.50 -10.76
C GLU A 90 9.22 18.07 -10.37
N THR A 91 10.18 17.28 -9.86
CA THR A 91 9.89 15.93 -9.38
C THR A 91 8.83 15.97 -8.26
N GLY A 92 7.74 15.24 -8.46
CA GLY A 92 6.56 15.19 -7.61
C GLY A 92 5.45 16.15 -8.02
N SER A 93 5.55 16.76 -9.20
CA SER A 93 4.51 17.67 -9.72
C SER A 93 3.18 16.95 -9.88
N LEU A 94 2.09 17.68 -9.64
CA LEU A 94 0.75 17.10 -9.70
C LEU A 94 0.42 16.66 -11.13
N GLY A 95 0.17 15.36 -11.30
CA GLY A 95 -0.16 14.78 -12.62
C GLY A 95 1.05 14.20 -13.37
N SER A 96 2.25 14.34 -12.80
CA SER A 96 3.44 13.57 -13.23
C SER A 96 3.25 12.07 -13.00
N ASP A 97 4.14 11.29 -13.60
CA ASP A 97 4.26 9.86 -13.33
C ASP A 97 5.33 9.53 -12.25
N ASP A 98 5.85 10.57 -11.59
CA ASP A 98 6.83 10.47 -10.51
C ASP A 98 6.37 9.53 -9.39
N LEU A 99 7.35 8.88 -8.76
CA LEU A 99 7.11 7.83 -7.79
C LEU A 99 7.60 8.24 -6.41
N CYS A 100 6.69 8.15 -5.43
CA CYS A 100 7.03 8.17 -4.02
C CYS A 100 7.23 6.73 -3.53
N LEU A 101 8.45 6.39 -3.13
CA LEU A 101 8.88 5.05 -2.78
C LEU A 101 9.30 4.97 -1.32
N GLY A 102 8.83 3.94 -0.63
CA GLY A 102 9.26 3.55 0.71
C GLY A 102 9.84 2.13 0.73
N PRO A 103 10.24 1.62 1.91
CA PRO A 103 10.71 0.23 2.05
C PRO A 103 9.62 -0.81 1.80
N VAL A 104 8.34 -0.41 1.84
CA VAL A 104 7.17 -1.29 1.67
C VAL A 104 6.14 -0.60 0.79
N ASN A 105 6.12 -0.97 -0.50
CA ASN A 105 5.23 -0.37 -1.49
C ASN A 105 4.08 -1.30 -1.90
N GLY A 106 4.01 -2.51 -1.32
CA GLY A 106 3.01 -3.52 -1.64
C GLY A 106 3.22 -4.18 -3.01
N ASN A 107 4.33 -3.89 -3.69
CA ASN A 107 4.71 -4.47 -4.97
C ASN A 107 6.22 -4.75 -4.99
N PRO A 108 6.65 -6.01 -5.24
CA PRO A 108 8.07 -6.37 -5.30
C PRO A 108 8.90 -5.54 -6.29
N LEU A 109 8.30 -5.06 -7.38
CA LEU A 109 8.97 -4.20 -8.35
C LEU A 109 9.28 -2.82 -7.74
N LEU A 110 8.31 -2.22 -7.04
CA LEU A 110 8.49 -0.94 -6.37
C LEU A 110 9.47 -1.06 -5.20
N ASP A 111 9.47 -2.19 -4.47
CA ASP A 111 10.45 -2.45 -3.40
C ASP A 111 11.87 -2.66 -3.93
N HIS A 112 12.00 -3.17 -5.17
CA HIS A 112 13.29 -3.23 -5.86
C HIS A 112 13.73 -1.84 -6.33
N MET A 113 12.81 -1.08 -6.94
CA MET A 113 13.08 0.30 -7.37
C MET A 113 13.47 1.19 -6.20
N TYR A 114 12.80 1.09 -5.05
CA TYR A 114 13.15 1.81 -3.84
C TYR A 114 14.63 1.63 -3.50
N ARG A 115 15.09 0.37 -3.43
CA ARG A 115 16.49 0.04 -3.12
C ARG A 115 17.47 0.59 -4.15
N GLN A 116 17.11 0.60 -5.43
CA GLN A 116 17.95 1.19 -6.48
C GLN A 116 18.03 2.71 -6.39
N ARG A 117 16.93 3.35 -5.97
CA ARG A 117 16.77 4.82 -5.98
C ARG A 117 17.26 5.49 -4.69
N LEU A 118 17.62 4.72 -3.65
CA LEU A 118 18.24 5.25 -2.44
C LEU A 118 19.54 6.02 -2.71
N ASP A 119 20.35 5.52 -3.65
CA ASP A 119 21.66 6.10 -4.00
C ASP A 119 21.64 6.85 -5.34
N ASP A 120 20.47 6.98 -5.98
CA ASP A 120 20.34 7.61 -7.29
C ASP A 120 20.28 9.14 -7.16
N PRO A 121 21.19 9.90 -7.80
CA PRO A 121 21.19 11.37 -7.72
C PRO A 121 19.95 12.03 -8.33
N SER A 122 19.20 11.33 -9.19
CA SER A 122 17.90 11.78 -9.71
C SER A 122 16.78 11.68 -8.68
N SER A 123 17.00 10.96 -7.58
CA SER A 123 16.05 10.86 -6.47
C SER A 123 16.28 11.94 -5.42
N MET A 124 15.27 12.20 -4.61
CA MET A 124 15.34 13.09 -3.45
C MET A 124 14.72 12.42 -2.24
N VAL A 125 15.35 12.57 -1.08
CA VAL A 125 14.73 12.16 0.18
C VAL A 125 13.66 13.19 0.54
N LEU A 126 12.41 12.74 0.57
CA LEU A 126 11.26 13.58 0.91
C LEU A 126 11.07 13.66 2.43
N SER A 127 11.26 12.53 3.12
CA SER A 127 11.13 12.43 4.58
C SER A 127 11.90 11.22 5.11
N HIS A 128 11.97 11.10 6.43
CA HIS A 128 12.37 9.87 7.11
C HIS A 128 11.21 9.39 8.00
N GLY A 129 11.20 8.10 8.32
CA GLY A 129 10.17 7.48 9.16
C GLY A 129 9.19 6.64 8.37
N GLN A 130 9.33 5.32 8.45
CA GLN A 130 8.45 4.39 7.76
C GLN A 130 8.32 3.06 8.53
N PHE A 131 7.32 2.25 8.16
CA PHE A 131 7.12 0.93 8.75
C PHE A 131 7.94 -0.10 7.98
N VAL A 132 8.92 -0.71 8.64
CA VAL A 132 9.79 -1.75 8.06
C VAL A 132 9.38 -3.15 8.50
N PRO A 133 9.52 -4.16 7.63
CA PRO A 133 9.18 -5.53 7.98
C PRO A 133 10.07 -6.01 9.11
N ILE A 134 9.49 -6.73 10.07
CA ILE A 134 10.23 -7.44 11.10
C ILE A 134 10.43 -8.87 10.61
N HIS A 135 11.68 -9.27 10.45
CA HIS A 135 11.99 -10.61 10.00
C HIS A 135 11.81 -11.62 11.15
N ALA A 136 11.18 -12.76 10.86
CA ALA A 136 10.77 -13.74 11.89
C ALA A 136 11.96 -14.43 12.59
N ASP A 137 13.15 -14.34 12.01
CA ASP A 137 14.43 -14.76 12.57
C ASP A 137 14.94 -13.80 13.66
N GLU A 138 14.51 -12.54 13.67
CA GLU A 138 14.86 -11.56 14.71
C GLU A 138 14.08 -11.83 16.01
N SER A 139 12.84 -12.32 15.91
CA SER A 139 12.04 -12.77 17.05
C SER A 139 10.87 -13.62 16.55
N PRO A 140 10.58 -14.80 17.15
CA PRO A 140 9.39 -15.58 16.81
C PRO A 140 8.08 -14.86 17.17
N ASN A 141 8.17 -13.78 17.95
CA ASN A 141 7.07 -12.89 18.31
C ASN A 141 7.60 -11.45 18.47
N PRO A 142 7.87 -10.72 17.38
CA PRO A 142 8.39 -9.36 17.50
C PRO A 142 7.30 -8.42 18.00
N PRO A 143 7.59 -7.43 18.88
CA PRO A 143 6.64 -6.37 19.22
C PRO A 143 6.36 -5.56 17.95
N ALA A 144 5.25 -5.88 17.30
CA ALA A 144 4.88 -5.30 16.02
C ALA A 144 3.83 -4.22 16.29
N GLU A 145 4.12 -3.00 15.83
CA GLU A 145 3.18 -1.90 15.94
C GLU A 145 2.06 -2.03 14.90
N ARG A 146 2.38 -2.65 13.75
CA ARG A 146 1.45 -2.87 12.66
C ARG A 146 1.61 -4.22 12.00
N TYR A 147 0.51 -4.71 11.45
CA TYR A 147 0.49 -5.89 10.59
C TYR A 147 -0.05 -5.50 9.21
N LEU A 148 0.60 -5.95 8.14
CA LEU A 148 0.06 -5.86 6.79
C LEU A 148 -0.61 -7.18 6.42
N THR A 149 -1.92 -7.15 6.20
CA THR A 149 -2.73 -8.30 5.80
C THR A 149 -3.18 -8.19 4.35
N LYS A 150 -3.27 -9.32 3.65
CA LYS A 150 -3.76 -9.35 2.25
C LYS A 150 -5.21 -8.85 2.10
N PRO A 151 -6.18 -9.31 2.92
CA PRO A 151 -7.57 -8.90 2.75
C PRO A 151 -7.88 -7.49 3.27
N TYR A 152 -7.17 -6.99 4.29
CA TYR A 152 -7.57 -5.77 5.01
C TYR A 152 -6.52 -4.66 5.01
N GLY A 153 -5.33 -4.90 4.45
CA GLY A 153 -4.25 -3.91 4.47
C GLY A 153 -3.64 -3.77 5.87
N TRP A 154 -3.32 -2.53 6.25
CA TRP A 154 -2.66 -2.22 7.52
C TRP A 154 -3.63 -2.35 8.71
N LEU A 155 -3.26 -3.19 9.66
CA LEU A 155 -3.93 -3.33 10.95
C LEU A 155 -3.03 -2.81 12.07
N ILE A 156 -3.63 -2.05 12.99
CA ILE A 156 -2.99 -1.59 14.22
C ILE A 156 -3.46 -2.52 15.34
N VAL A 157 -2.52 -3.09 16.07
CA VAL A 157 -2.82 -3.93 17.23
C VAL A 157 -2.58 -3.15 18.52
N ASN A 158 -3.48 -3.31 19.49
CA ASN A 158 -3.23 -2.79 20.83
C ASN A 158 -2.52 -3.86 21.67
N GLU A 159 -1.30 -3.60 22.10
CA GLU A 159 -0.59 -4.49 23.03
C GLU A 159 -1.15 -4.38 24.47
N SER A 160 -1.91 -3.32 24.79
CA SER A 160 -2.42 -3.05 26.15
C SER A 160 -3.62 -3.90 26.58
N LEU A 161 -4.13 -4.80 25.73
CA LEU A 161 -5.32 -5.63 26.03
C LEU A 161 -4.97 -7.09 26.38
N SER A 162 -3.69 -7.39 26.61
CA SER A 162 -3.23 -8.69 27.09
C SER A 162 -3.36 -8.79 28.62
N HIS A 163 -4.58 -9.05 29.09
CA HIS A 163 -4.87 -9.46 30.48
C HIS A 163 -5.22 -10.94 30.57
#